data_AF-A0A6S6QNY2-F1
#
_entry.id   AF-A0A6S6QNY2-F1
#
_cell.length_a   1.000
_cell.length_b   1.000
_cell.length_c   1.000
_cell.angle_alpha   90.00
_cell.angle_beta   90.00
_cell.angle_gamma   90.00
#
_symmetry.space_group_name_H-M   'P 1'
#
loop_
_entity.id
_entity.type
_entity.pdbx_description
1 polymer ?
#
loop_
_entity_poly.entity_id
_entity_poly.type
_entity_poly.pdbx_seq_one_letter_code
_entity_poly.pdbx_strand_id
1 'polypeptide(L)'
;MSADISRADLERFRAAIARRTGLFHDDAKFGFLADLLQRRVHKRGASRQDYLSNLETAPADQEIAELARELTVGETYFFRNKEQLGALADALIVPRLSDGGPKTLRLLSAGCASGEEAYSLAILARETIREPGWNIRIDAVDINPAALARAKRASYSRWALRDTPEDIRARWFRANGNEMALDRSIRDGVHFFAGNLASEEMELWGPNRYDAIFCRNVLMYFEPAQMRGVVVRMAQALVPRGLLFLGHAETLRGVSDDFHLLHTHGAFYYRRKSANEMSSVTTRDGGSEQALSDDWADIIGKATDRVTALLIEKSKAPEDSIPILWDKAPALDLMGRERFGEALDYVQASPPPIERDADMLLLEATLLVHSGRVKEAEELCRKLLLLDEFNAGAHYLLALCCEQDGKRESARDHDRVAAYLDASFAMPRLHLGLLAVKSGDRDGARRELACAMMLLEHEEASRILMFGGGFNRRALMDLCRNAMLGSGANA
;
A
#
# COMPACT_ATOMS: atom_id res chain seq x y z
N MET A 1 -14.95 -10.94 32.16
CA MET A 1 -16.33 -11.22 31.72
C MET A 1 -16.66 -10.22 30.63
N SER A 2 -16.51 -10.62 29.36
CA SER A 2 -16.89 -9.79 28.22
C SER A 2 -18.40 -9.56 28.27
N ALA A 3 -18.83 -8.31 28.43
CA ALA A 3 -20.21 -7.95 28.21
C ALA A 3 -20.39 -7.89 26.70
N ASP A 4 -21.00 -8.92 26.09
CA ASP A 4 -21.29 -9.00 24.66
C ASP A 4 -21.71 -7.63 24.12
N ILE A 5 -20.90 -7.09 23.20
CA ILE A 5 -21.24 -5.85 22.51
C ILE A 5 -22.28 -6.22 21.46
N SER A 6 -23.43 -5.54 21.48
CA SER A 6 -24.48 -5.83 20.51
C SER A 6 -24.03 -5.44 19.10
N ARG A 7 -24.47 -6.18 18.08
CA ARG A 7 -24.20 -5.84 16.68
C ARG A 7 -24.67 -4.41 16.34
N ALA A 8 -25.79 -3.97 16.91
CA ALA A 8 -26.30 -2.61 16.75
C ALA A 8 -25.32 -1.56 17.33
N ASP A 9 -24.72 -1.83 18.49
CA ASP A 9 -23.72 -0.92 19.08
C ASP A 9 -22.43 -0.86 18.23
N LEU A 10 -22.00 -1.99 17.65
CA LEU A 10 -20.84 -2.03 16.74
C LEU A 10 -21.11 -1.29 15.44
N GLU A 11 -22.30 -1.46 14.86
CA GLU A 11 -22.69 -0.74 13.65
C GLU A 11 -22.77 0.77 13.90
N ARG A 12 -23.31 1.19 15.05
CA ARG A 12 -23.28 2.59 15.50
C ARG A 12 -21.84 3.10 15.65
N PHE A 13 -20.97 2.32 16.29
CA PHE A 13 -19.57 2.69 16.47
C PHE A 13 -18.83 2.85 15.14
N ARG A 14 -18.98 1.87 14.23
CA ARG A 14 -18.42 1.92 12.87
C ARG A 14 -18.93 3.15 12.13
N ALA A 15 -20.25 3.39 12.12
CA ALA A 15 -20.83 4.52 11.42
C ALA A 15 -20.33 5.86 11.99
N ALA A 16 -20.16 5.95 13.30
CA ALA A 16 -19.56 7.12 13.95
C ALA A 16 -18.09 7.31 13.54
N ILE A 17 -17.28 6.24 13.52
CA ILE A 17 -15.90 6.28 13.03
C ILE A 17 -15.84 6.74 11.58
N ALA A 18 -16.57 6.09 10.67
CA ALA A 18 -16.55 6.41 9.24
C ALA A 18 -16.98 7.87 9.00
N ARG A 19 -18.02 8.34 9.68
CA ARG A 19 -18.47 9.74 9.59
C ARG A 19 -17.44 10.74 10.11
N ARG A 20 -16.75 10.43 11.22
CA ARG A 20 -15.84 11.36 11.90
C ARG A 20 -14.41 11.33 11.36
N THR A 21 -13.96 10.18 10.87
CA THR A 21 -12.58 9.93 10.42
C THR A 21 -12.46 9.66 8.93
N GLY A 22 -13.57 9.33 8.27
CA GLY A 22 -13.59 8.81 6.90
C GLY A 22 -13.19 7.34 6.78
N LEU A 23 -12.65 6.72 7.84
CA LEU A 23 -12.15 5.35 7.77
C LEU A 23 -13.31 4.35 7.77
N PHE A 24 -13.44 3.63 6.67
CA PHE A 24 -14.35 2.51 6.51
C PHE A 24 -13.70 1.22 7.02
N HIS A 25 -14.50 0.44 7.73
CA HIS A 25 -14.13 -0.88 8.22
C HIS A 25 -15.25 -1.85 7.83
N ASP A 26 -14.91 -2.88 7.06
CA ASP A 26 -15.87 -3.92 6.70
C ASP A 26 -16.35 -4.72 7.93
N ASP A 27 -17.35 -5.58 7.71
CA ASP A 27 -17.90 -6.45 8.75
C ASP A 27 -16.84 -7.43 9.30
N ALA A 28 -15.79 -7.77 8.55
CA ALA A 28 -14.74 -8.66 9.01
C ALA A 28 -13.93 -8.05 10.16
N LYS A 29 -13.84 -6.71 10.22
CA LYS A 29 -13.19 -5.96 11.30
C LYS A 29 -14.07 -5.73 12.55
N PHE A 30 -15.22 -6.38 12.65
CA PHE A 30 -16.10 -6.22 13.84
C PHE A 30 -15.48 -6.75 15.13
N GLY A 31 -14.63 -7.78 15.08
CA GLY A 31 -13.86 -8.26 16.24
C GLY A 31 -12.97 -7.15 16.79
N PHE A 32 -12.01 -6.71 15.98
CA PHE A 32 -11.19 -5.53 16.24
C PHE A 32 -11.97 -4.31 16.74
N LEU A 33 -13.08 -3.94 16.09
CA LEU A 33 -13.88 -2.78 16.50
C LEU A 33 -14.58 -2.99 17.85
N ALA A 34 -14.97 -4.22 18.18
CA ALA A 34 -15.54 -4.55 19.48
C ALA A 34 -14.49 -4.40 20.58
N ASP A 35 -13.30 -4.96 20.38
CA ASP A 35 -12.21 -4.88 21.35
C ASP A 35 -11.74 -3.44 21.52
N LEU A 36 -11.63 -2.69 20.42
CA LEU A 36 -11.37 -1.26 20.45
C LEU A 36 -12.46 -0.52 21.23
N LEU A 37 -13.73 -0.69 20.89
CA LEU A 37 -14.85 -0.05 21.59
C LEU A 37 -14.81 -0.34 23.10
N GLN A 38 -14.59 -1.60 23.49
CA GLN A 38 -14.50 -1.99 24.89
C GLN A 38 -13.33 -1.31 25.59
N ARG A 39 -12.13 -1.33 25.00
CA ARG A 39 -10.93 -0.67 25.56
C ARG A 39 -11.14 0.84 25.69
N ARG A 40 -11.75 1.49 24.69
CA ARG A 40 -12.02 2.94 24.71
C ARG A 40 -13.08 3.33 25.75
N VAL A 41 -14.19 2.59 25.81
CA VAL A 41 -15.25 2.77 26.83
C VAL A 41 -14.67 2.64 28.24
N HIS A 42 -13.87 1.59 28.48
CA HIS A 42 -13.22 1.37 29.77
C HIS A 42 -12.25 2.51 30.12
N LYS A 43 -11.39 2.91 29.18
CA LYS A 43 -10.43 4.02 29.37
C LYS A 43 -11.12 5.36 29.67
N ARG A 44 -12.32 5.58 29.11
CA ARG A 44 -13.13 6.79 29.36
C ARG A 44 -13.96 6.72 30.63
N GLY A 45 -14.09 5.55 31.26
CA GLY A 45 -14.93 5.35 32.45
C GLY A 45 -16.41 5.67 32.21
N ALA A 46 -16.87 5.57 30.95
CA ALA A 46 -18.23 5.88 30.55
C ALA A 46 -19.06 4.61 30.38
N SER A 47 -20.40 4.72 30.40
CA SER A 47 -21.22 3.63 29.89
C SER A 47 -21.06 3.53 28.37
N ARG A 48 -21.28 2.33 27.81
CA ARG A 48 -21.18 2.10 26.36
C ARG A 48 -22.12 3.03 25.58
N GLN A 49 -23.36 3.18 26.05
CA GLN A 49 -24.36 4.01 25.38
C GLN A 49 -23.99 5.50 25.42
N ASP A 50 -23.46 5.96 26.56
CA ASP A 50 -22.98 7.34 26.69
C ASP A 50 -21.78 7.58 25.78
N TYR A 51 -20.85 6.62 25.71
CA TYR A 51 -19.68 6.70 24.84
C TYR A 51 -20.07 6.80 23.35
N LEU A 52 -20.98 5.94 22.87
CA LEU A 52 -21.45 5.96 21.48
C LEU A 52 -22.19 7.26 21.16
N SER A 53 -23.10 7.69 22.04
CA SER A 53 -23.86 8.92 21.85
C SER A 53 -22.93 10.15 21.83
N ASN A 54 -21.92 10.17 22.69
CA ASN A 54 -20.91 11.23 22.70
C ASN A 54 -20.04 11.21 21.43
N LEU A 55 -19.65 10.03 20.94
CA LEU A 55 -18.89 9.92 19.70
C LEU A 55 -19.67 10.42 18.48
N GLU A 56 -20.99 10.22 18.48
CA GLU A 56 -21.91 10.61 17.41
C GLU A 56 -22.22 12.12 17.40
N THR A 57 -22.24 12.78 18.57
CA THR A 57 -22.82 14.13 18.73
C THR A 57 -21.88 15.16 19.33
N ALA A 58 -20.89 14.76 20.13
CA ALA A 58 -20.01 15.71 20.81
C ALA A 58 -18.83 16.14 19.91
N PRO A 59 -18.29 17.36 20.11
CA PRO A 59 -16.99 17.77 19.59
C PRO A 59 -15.87 16.98 20.30
N ALA A 60 -15.77 15.69 19.98
CA ALA A 60 -14.88 14.74 20.65
C ALA A 60 -13.49 14.66 20.00
N ASP A 61 -12.85 15.81 19.68
CA ASP A 61 -11.60 15.85 18.89
C ASP A 61 -10.48 14.99 19.49
N GLN A 62 -10.38 14.95 20.83
CA GLN A 62 -9.38 14.13 21.51
C GLN A 62 -9.67 12.62 21.40
N GLU A 63 -10.95 12.20 21.41
CA GLU A 63 -11.27 10.79 21.24
C GLU A 63 -11.12 10.35 19.79
N ILE A 64 -11.48 11.22 18.85
CA ILE A 64 -11.22 10.98 17.42
C ILE A 64 -9.72 10.85 17.15
N ALA A 65 -8.90 11.69 17.77
CA ALA A 65 -7.44 11.62 17.68
C ALA A 65 -6.89 10.27 18.21
N GLU A 66 -7.44 9.77 19.31
CA GLU A 66 -7.04 8.49 19.88
C GLU A 66 -7.53 7.30 19.03
N LEU A 67 -8.75 7.35 18.50
CA LEU A 67 -9.26 6.36 17.56
C LEU A 67 -8.41 6.34 16.29
N ALA A 68 -8.10 7.51 15.72
CA ALA A 68 -7.21 7.60 14.57
C ALA A 68 -5.83 6.98 14.83
N ARG A 69 -5.29 7.12 16.05
CA ARG A 69 -4.03 6.48 16.45
C ARG A 69 -4.08 4.95 16.39
N GLU A 70 -5.23 4.36 16.70
CA GLU A 70 -5.41 2.91 16.78
C GLU A 70 -5.96 2.31 15.47
N LEU A 71 -6.66 3.09 14.66
CA LEU A 71 -7.34 2.64 13.44
C LEU A 71 -6.50 2.80 12.15
N THR A 72 -5.45 3.62 12.16
CA THR A 72 -4.65 3.90 10.96
C THR A 72 -3.45 2.96 10.84
N VAL A 73 -3.20 2.50 9.61
CA VAL A 73 -1.99 1.75 9.25
C VAL A 73 -0.93 2.74 8.80
N GLY A 74 0.20 2.80 9.51
CA GLY A 74 1.24 3.81 9.32
C GLY A 74 2.49 3.35 8.58
N GLU A 75 2.45 2.25 7.82
CA GLU A 75 3.66 1.75 7.14
C GLU A 75 4.05 2.64 5.97
N THR A 76 5.20 3.29 6.11
CA THR A 76 5.77 4.24 5.15
C THR A 76 7.28 4.28 5.27
N TYR A 77 7.94 4.71 4.20
CA TYR A 77 9.41 4.78 4.14
C TYR A 77 9.86 5.76 3.07
N PHE A 78 11.08 6.25 3.21
CA PHE A 78 11.66 7.23 2.33
C PHE A 78 11.86 6.65 0.92
N PHE A 79 11.50 7.45 -0.08
CA PHE A 79 11.62 7.13 -1.50
C PHE A 79 10.83 5.89 -1.92
N ARG A 80 9.72 5.61 -1.22
CA ARG A 80 8.72 4.63 -1.66
C ARG A 80 8.21 4.97 -3.07
N ASN A 81 8.26 3.98 -3.98
CA ASN A 81 7.89 4.10 -5.39
C ASN A 81 8.61 5.24 -6.11
N LYS A 82 9.92 5.07 -6.29
CA LYS A 82 10.84 6.05 -6.90
C LYS A 82 10.42 6.48 -8.30
N GLU A 83 9.72 5.62 -9.00
CA GLU A 83 9.17 5.84 -10.34
C GLU A 83 8.23 7.05 -10.36
N GLN A 84 7.37 7.20 -9.35
CA GLN A 84 6.47 8.34 -9.22
C GLN A 84 7.22 9.63 -8.85
N LEU A 85 8.30 9.53 -8.08
CA LEU A 85 9.17 10.67 -7.77
C LEU A 85 9.92 11.14 -9.03
N GLY A 86 10.41 10.21 -9.85
CA GLY A 86 10.97 10.52 -11.17
C GLY A 86 9.96 11.19 -12.08
N ALA A 87 8.73 10.66 -12.15
CA ALA A 87 7.65 11.26 -12.92
C ALA A 87 7.29 12.68 -12.43
N LEU A 88 7.28 12.96 -11.12
CA LEU A 88 7.09 14.31 -10.60
C LEU A 88 8.21 15.26 -11.06
N ALA A 89 9.47 14.82 -10.98
CA ALA A 89 10.60 15.63 -11.40
C ALA A 89 10.48 15.99 -12.89
N ASP A 90 10.27 15.00 -13.75
CA ASP A 90 10.32 15.17 -15.20
C ASP A 90 9.05 15.79 -15.78
N ALA A 91 7.87 15.46 -15.25
CA ALA A 91 6.62 15.96 -15.80
C ALA A 91 6.22 17.34 -15.26
N LEU A 92 6.78 17.78 -14.12
CA LEU A 92 6.39 19.04 -13.47
C LEU A 92 7.58 19.95 -13.13
N ILE A 93 8.59 19.45 -12.41
CA ILE A 93 9.64 20.30 -11.86
C ILE A 93 10.59 20.79 -12.96
N VAL A 94 11.13 19.87 -13.77
CA VAL A 94 12.09 20.18 -14.84
C VAL A 94 11.50 21.12 -15.90
N PRO A 95 10.27 20.91 -16.43
CA PRO A 95 9.66 21.86 -17.36
C PRO A 95 9.55 23.27 -16.77
N ARG A 96 9.18 23.38 -15.50
CA ARG A 96 9.03 24.67 -14.84
C ARG A 96 10.33 25.44 -14.63
N LEU A 97 11.46 24.76 -14.51
CA LEU A 97 12.77 25.42 -14.48
C LEU A 97 13.06 26.13 -15.82
N SER A 98 12.50 25.63 -16.93
CA SER A 98 12.73 26.15 -18.28
C SER A 98 11.73 27.24 -18.70
N ASP A 99 10.50 27.18 -18.19
CA ASP A 99 9.37 28.01 -18.65
C ASP A 99 9.39 29.47 -18.16
N GLY A 100 10.35 29.86 -17.31
CA GLY A 100 10.47 31.23 -16.78
C GLY A 100 9.27 31.70 -15.94
N GLY A 101 8.41 30.77 -15.52
CA GLY A 101 7.23 31.04 -14.71
C GLY A 101 7.55 31.39 -13.25
N PRO A 102 6.52 31.50 -12.38
CA PRO A 102 6.71 31.78 -10.96
C PRO A 102 7.65 30.75 -10.32
N LYS A 103 8.67 31.22 -9.61
CA LYS A 103 9.62 30.37 -8.86
C LYS A 103 8.99 29.85 -7.56
N THR A 104 7.87 29.16 -7.68
CA THR A 104 7.11 28.59 -6.57
C THR A 104 6.75 27.15 -6.88
N LEU A 105 6.94 26.26 -5.91
CA LEU A 105 6.49 24.87 -6.00
C LEU A 105 5.73 24.52 -4.73
N ARG A 106 4.46 24.17 -4.87
CA ARG A 106 3.56 23.80 -3.75
C ARG A 106 3.10 22.37 -3.94
N LEU A 107 3.51 21.49 -3.03
CA LEU A 107 3.16 20.08 -3.04
C LEU A 107 2.29 19.75 -1.81
N LEU A 108 1.40 18.78 -1.95
CA LEU A 108 0.65 18.20 -0.84
C LEU A 108 0.97 16.71 -0.72
N SER A 109 1.32 16.25 0.48
CA SER A 109 1.29 14.83 0.87
C SER A 109 0.06 14.61 1.75
N ALA A 110 -0.97 13.98 1.18
CA ALA A 110 -2.26 13.70 1.80
C ALA A 110 -2.26 12.27 2.36
N GLY A 111 -2.33 12.15 3.69
CA GLY A 111 -2.08 10.88 4.41
C GLY A 111 -0.58 10.62 4.57
N CYS A 112 0.14 11.60 5.10
CA CYS A 112 1.61 11.61 5.13
C CYS A 112 2.24 10.65 6.16
N ALA A 113 1.44 9.99 7.01
CA ALA A 113 1.89 9.11 8.08
C ALA A 113 3.01 9.75 8.92
N SER A 114 4.15 9.07 9.09
CA SER A 114 5.31 9.59 9.84
C SER A 114 6.23 10.52 9.03
N GLY A 115 5.76 11.03 7.89
CA GLY A 115 6.39 12.13 7.16
C GLY A 115 7.43 11.72 6.12
N GLU A 116 7.75 10.44 5.98
CA GLU A 116 8.75 9.94 5.03
C GLU A 116 8.43 10.35 3.58
N GLU A 117 7.17 10.28 3.16
CA GLU A 117 6.74 10.75 1.82
C GLU A 117 6.96 12.25 1.65
N ALA A 118 6.46 13.06 2.61
CA ALA A 118 6.58 14.51 2.56
C ALA A 118 8.05 14.97 2.51
N TYR A 119 8.91 14.30 3.27
CA TYR A 119 10.35 14.57 3.25
C TYR A 119 11.04 14.06 1.99
N SER A 120 10.63 12.93 1.40
CA SER A 120 11.12 12.51 0.10
C SER A 120 10.78 13.52 -1.01
N LEU A 121 9.57 14.10 -0.99
CA LEU A 121 9.19 15.17 -1.90
C LEU A 121 10.06 16.42 -1.69
N ALA A 122 10.33 16.79 -0.44
CA ALA A 122 11.18 17.93 -0.10
C ALA A 122 12.62 17.73 -0.57
N ILE A 123 13.20 16.54 -0.34
CA ILE A 123 14.56 16.20 -0.79
C ILE A 123 14.61 16.20 -2.32
N LEU A 124 13.65 15.56 -2.99
CA LEU A 124 13.60 15.54 -4.45
C LEU A 124 13.56 16.96 -5.02
N ALA A 125 12.64 17.80 -4.52
CA ALA A 125 12.52 19.18 -4.98
C ALA A 125 13.83 19.96 -4.76
N ARG A 126 14.50 19.75 -3.62
CA ARG A 126 15.79 20.40 -3.30
C ARG A 126 16.94 19.93 -4.18
N GLU A 127 16.96 18.65 -4.55
CA GLU A 127 17.99 18.06 -5.41
C GLU A 127 17.84 18.50 -6.88
N THR A 128 16.59 18.62 -7.35
CA THR A 128 16.27 19.05 -8.71
C THR A 128 16.36 20.57 -8.88
N ILE A 129 15.84 21.35 -7.93
CA ILE A 129 15.82 22.82 -7.99
C ILE A 129 17.06 23.39 -7.29
N ARG A 130 18.15 23.55 -8.05
CA ARG A 130 19.41 24.10 -7.54
C ARG A 130 19.51 25.62 -7.63
N GLU A 131 18.63 26.26 -8.40
CA GLU A 131 18.61 27.71 -8.56
C GLU A 131 18.11 28.43 -7.29
N PRO A 132 18.72 29.56 -6.92
CA PRO A 132 18.22 30.38 -5.82
C PRO A 132 16.89 31.08 -6.18
N GLY A 133 16.15 31.47 -5.13
CA GLY A 133 14.91 32.25 -5.26
C GLY A 133 13.62 31.43 -5.44
N TRP A 134 13.71 30.10 -5.43
CA TRP A 134 12.54 29.23 -5.42
C TRP A 134 11.91 29.14 -4.03
N ASN A 135 10.60 29.37 -3.96
CA ASN A 135 9.79 29.11 -2.78
C ASN A 135 9.16 27.72 -2.89
N ILE A 136 9.79 26.74 -2.24
CA ILE A 136 9.34 25.35 -2.22
C ILE A 136 8.59 25.12 -0.91
N ARG A 137 7.33 24.69 -1.00
CA ARG A 137 6.49 24.40 0.14
C ARG A 137 5.84 23.03 -0.02
N ILE A 138 6.04 22.17 0.97
CA ILE A 138 5.37 20.88 1.08
C ILE A 138 4.40 20.99 2.25
N ASP A 139 3.11 20.98 1.97
CA ASP A 139 2.11 20.76 3.00
C ASP A 139 1.90 19.25 3.16
N ALA A 140 1.77 18.76 4.38
CA ALA A 140 1.64 17.34 4.69
C ALA A 140 0.54 17.17 5.74
N VAL A 141 -0.42 16.30 5.49
CA VAL A 141 -1.57 16.14 6.39
C VAL A 141 -1.80 14.68 6.73
N ASP A 142 -2.14 14.43 7.98
CA ASP A 142 -2.56 13.11 8.45
C ASP A 142 -3.61 13.25 9.55
N ILE A 143 -4.44 12.23 9.72
CA ILE A 143 -5.43 12.18 10.79
C ILE A 143 -4.82 11.65 12.09
N ASN A 144 -3.71 10.89 12.03
CA ASN A 144 -3.06 10.29 13.17
C ASN A 144 -2.05 11.27 13.81
N PRO A 145 -2.36 11.83 15.00
CA PRO A 145 -1.47 12.78 15.66
C PRO A 145 -0.14 12.17 16.12
N ALA A 146 -0.09 10.87 16.42
CA ALA A 146 1.14 10.18 16.81
C ALA A 146 2.10 10.02 15.63
N ALA A 147 1.56 9.76 14.44
CA ALA A 147 2.33 9.73 13.20
C ALA A 147 2.91 11.13 12.90
N LEU A 148 2.09 12.18 13.01
CA LEU A 148 2.55 13.56 12.84
C LEU A 148 3.59 14.00 13.87
N ALA A 149 3.49 13.52 15.11
CA ALA A 149 4.51 13.79 16.13
C ALA A 149 5.87 13.18 15.75
N ARG A 150 5.87 11.95 15.21
CA ARG A 150 7.07 11.31 14.65
C ARG A 150 7.61 12.08 13.45
N ALA A 151 6.72 12.52 12.55
CA ALA A 151 7.08 13.34 11.40
C ALA A 151 7.80 14.63 11.80
N LYS A 152 7.23 15.39 12.74
CA LYS A 152 7.83 16.64 13.24
C LYS A 152 9.19 16.43 13.92
N ARG A 153 9.40 15.27 14.56
CA ARG A 153 10.70 14.89 15.15
C ARG A 153 11.77 14.70 14.09
N ALA A 154 11.40 14.22 12.90
CA ALA A 154 12.26 14.02 11.74
C ALA A 154 13.55 13.22 12.06
N SER A 155 13.38 12.19 12.88
CA SER A 155 14.43 11.26 13.28
C SER A 155 13.89 9.85 13.10
N TYR A 156 14.60 9.06 12.29
CA TYR A 156 14.07 7.85 11.67
C TYR A 156 15.01 6.67 11.87
N SER A 157 14.47 5.46 11.97
CA SER A 157 15.28 4.25 11.99
C SER A 157 15.96 4.04 10.63
N ARG A 158 17.03 3.24 10.59
CA ARG A 158 17.65 2.85 9.31
C ARG A 158 16.67 2.12 8.38
N TRP A 159 15.69 1.41 8.94
CA TRP A 159 14.65 0.71 8.19
C TRP A 159 13.73 1.64 7.41
N ALA A 160 13.40 2.81 7.95
CA ALA A 160 12.64 3.83 7.23
C ALA A 160 13.41 4.39 6.03
N LEU A 161 14.74 4.23 6.00
CA LEU A 161 15.63 4.66 4.92
C LEU A 161 16.06 3.50 4.00
N ARG A 162 15.43 2.32 4.09
CA ARG A 162 15.84 1.10 3.34
C ARG A 162 16.00 1.33 1.84
N ASP A 163 15.12 2.15 1.26
CA ASP A 163 15.13 2.46 -0.17
C ASP A 163 15.75 3.82 -0.49
N THR A 164 16.25 4.54 0.51
CA THR A 164 16.90 5.84 0.27
C THR A 164 18.22 5.65 -0.46
N PRO A 165 18.45 6.31 -1.60
CA PRO A 165 19.75 6.26 -2.29
C PRO A 165 20.90 6.63 -1.34
N GLU A 166 22.02 5.93 -1.46
CA GLU A 166 23.13 6.06 -0.50
C GLU A 166 23.71 7.48 -0.49
N ASP A 167 23.82 8.10 -1.66
CA ASP A 167 24.31 9.46 -1.82
C ASP A 167 23.36 10.48 -1.18
N ILE A 168 22.05 10.29 -1.33
CA ILE A 168 21.00 11.09 -0.68
C ILE A 168 21.06 10.92 0.83
N ARG A 169 21.19 9.68 1.32
CA ARG A 169 21.32 9.37 2.74
C ARG A 169 22.54 10.06 3.34
N ALA A 170 23.68 10.01 2.66
CA ALA A 170 24.91 10.67 3.09
C ALA A 170 24.78 12.21 3.08
N ARG A 171 24.09 12.79 2.09
CA ARG A 171 23.89 14.25 2.01
C ARG A 171 22.98 14.77 3.11
N TRP A 172 21.81 14.16 3.29
CA TRP A 172 20.70 14.76 4.05
C TRP A 172 20.43 14.17 5.43
N PHE A 173 21.11 13.08 5.81
CA PHE A 173 20.90 12.47 7.12
C PHE A 173 22.19 12.44 7.94
N ARG A 174 22.05 12.55 9.26
CA ARG A 174 23.15 12.47 10.22
C ARG A 174 22.80 11.42 11.27
N ALA A 175 23.78 10.59 11.65
CA ALA A 175 23.57 9.61 12.70
C ALA A 175 23.29 10.30 14.03
N ASN A 176 22.26 9.84 14.74
CA ASN A 176 21.88 10.29 16.08
C ASN A 176 21.49 9.07 16.92
N GLY A 177 22.48 8.45 17.57
CA GLY A 177 22.30 7.17 18.25
C GLY A 177 21.90 6.06 17.28
N ASN A 178 20.78 5.39 17.55
CA ASN A 178 20.22 4.33 16.69
C ASN A 178 19.34 4.86 15.56
N GLU A 179 19.10 6.16 15.51
CA GLU A 179 18.29 6.82 14.47
C GLU A 179 19.15 7.69 13.54
N MET A 180 18.54 8.12 12.45
CA MET A 180 19.07 9.02 11.44
C MET A 180 18.25 10.31 11.49
N ALA A 181 18.88 11.40 11.92
CA ALA A 181 18.27 12.72 11.96
C ALA A 181 18.33 13.37 10.57
N LEU A 182 17.18 13.86 10.11
CA LEU A 182 17.08 14.58 8.83
C LEU A 182 17.63 16.01 8.96
N ASP A 183 18.31 16.46 7.91
CA ASP A 183 18.86 17.81 7.82
C ASP A 183 17.78 18.89 8.00
N ARG A 184 18.12 19.91 8.78
CA ARG A 184 17.19 20.98 9.15
C ARG A 184 16.65 21.74 7.93
N SER A 185 17.46 21.94 6.89
CA SER A 185 17.03 22.70 5.71
C SER A 185 15.93 22.00 4.93
N ILE A 186 15.87 20.66 4.98
CA ILE A 186 14.75 19.88 4.42
C ILE A 186 13.54 19.95 5.35
N ARG A 187 13.79 19.84 6.66
CA ARG A 187 12.72 19.87 7.69
C ARG A 187 11.89 21.14 7.63
N ASP A 188 12.57 22.28 7.49
CA ASP A 188 11.94 23.60 7.49
C ASP A 188 11.08 23.85 6.23
N GLY A 189 11.22 23.01 5.18
CA GLY A 189 10.40 23.07 3.95
C GLY A 189 9.05 22.35 4.04
N VAL A 190 8.80 21.58 5.11
CA VAL A 190 7.61 20.74 5.26
C VAL A 190 6.71 21.24 6.40
N HIS A 191 5.43 21.42 6.11
CA HIS A 191 4.42 21.95 7.03
C HIS A 191 3.38 20.87 7.33
N PHE A 192 3.30 20.44 8.59
CA PHE A 192 2.41 19.37 9.01
C PHE A 192 1.08 19.88 9.57
N PHE A 193 -0.03 19.34 9.06
CA PHE A 193 -1.39 19.62 9.47
C PHE A 193 -2.02 18.35 10.06
N ALA A 194 -2.73 18.48 11.18
CA ALA A 194 -3.62 17.43 11.66
C ALA A 194 -4.99 17.64 11.02
N GLY A 195 -5.51 16.65 10.32
CA GLY A 195 -6.78 16.79 9.62
C GLY A 195 -7.31 15.50 9.01
N ASN A 196 -8.63 15.40 8.91
CA ASN A 196 -9.31 14.32 8.20
C ASN A 196 -9.55 14.76 6.75
N LEU A 197 -8.93 14.09 5.77
CA LEU A 197 -9.08 14.41 4.35
C LEU A 197 -10.56 14.43 3.88
N ALA A 198 -11.44 13.68 4.53
CA ALA A 198 -12.87 13.67 4.24
C ALA A 198 -13.60 14.96 4.67
N SER A 199 -12.99 15.78 5.54
CA SER A 199 -13.54 17.06 5.98
C SER A 199 -13.53 18.11 4.85
N GLU A 200 -14.67 18.75 4.64
CA GLU A 200 -14.86 19.74 3.58
C GLU A 200 -14.19 21.09 3.89
N GLU A 201 -14.15 21.48 5.15
CA GLU A 201 -13.68 22.80 5.60
C GLU A 201 -12.16 22.90 5.77
N MET A 202 -11.40 21.87 5.40
CA MET A 202 -9.95 21.92 5.51
C MET A 202 -9.37 23.00 4.59
N GLU A 203 -8.57 23.89 5.17
CA GLU A 203 -7.91 24.99 4.45
C GLU A 203 -7.07 24.50 3.25
N LEU A 204 -6.54 23.26 3.34
CA LEU A 204 -5.78 22.62 2.28
C LEU A 204 -6.61 22.40 1.00
N TRP A 205 -7.95 22.34 1.07
CA TRP A 205 -8.82 22.19 -0.10
C TRP A 205 -9.15 23.49 -0.83
N GLY A 206 -8.48 24.60 -0.48
CA GLY A 206 -8.58 25.84 -1.24
C GLY A 206 -8.21 25.67 -2.72
N PRO A 207 -8.92 26.33 -3.65
CA PRO A 207 -8.78 26.10 -5.09
C PRO A 207 -7.39 26.50 -5.62
N ASN A 208 -6.86 25.73 -6.57
CA ASN A 208 -5.60 26.00 -7.28
C ASN A 208 -4.40 26.27 -6.36
N ARG A 209 -4.33 25.58 -5.21
CA ARG A 209 -3.32 25.74 -4.18
C ARG A 209 -2.06 24.91 -4.44
N TYR A 210 -2.18 23.76 -5.10
CA TYR A 210 -1.10 22.79 -5.26
C TYR A 210 -0.77 22.51 -6.73
N ASP A 211 0.51 22.35 -6.98
CA ASP A 211 1.06 21.95 -8.26
C ASP A 211 1.00 20.43 -8.46
N ALA A 212 1.23 19.70 -7.36
CA ALA A 212 0.93 18.28 -7.30
C ALA A 212 0.45 17.84 -5.91
N ILE A 213 -0.37 16.80 -5.90
CA ILE A 213 -0.86 16.12 -4.71
C ILE A 213 -0.42 14.65 -4.77
N PHE A 214 0.16 14.16 -3.68
CA PHE A 214 0.38 12.74 -3.43
C PHE A 214 -0.66 12.29 -2.41
N CYS A 215 -1.43 11.25 -2.74
CA CYS A 215 -2.43 10.65 -1.88
C CYS A 215 -2.36 9.13 -2.09
N ARG A 216 -1.32 8.50 -1.53
CA ARG A 216 -0.95 7.12 -1.83
C ARG A 216 -1.26 6.20 -0.67
N ASN A 217 -1.94 5.09 -0.97
CA ASN A 217 -2.37 4.08 0.00
C ASN A 217 -3.29 4.66 1.08
N VAL A 218 -4.23 5.52 0.69
CA VAL A 218 -5.12 6.25 1.61
C VAL A 218 -6.58 6.12 1.18
N LEU A 219 -6.86 6.31 -0.11
CA LEU A 219 -8.22 6.27 -0.65
C LEU A 219 -8.88 4.91 -0.46
N MET A 220 -8.09 3.83 -0.43
CA MET A 220 -8.56 2.46 -0.16
C MET A 220 -9.29 2.31 1.19
N TYR A 221 -9.11 3.24 2.12
CA TYR A 221 -9.79 3.20 3.42
C TYR A 221 -11.08 4.03 3.49
N PHE A 222 -11.43 4.80 2.45
CA PHE A 222 -12.66 5.62 2.48
C PHE A 222 -13.86 4.84 1.95
N GLU A 223 -15.06 5.17 2.46
CA GLU A 223 -16.29 4.76 1.79
C GLU A 223 -16.39 5.38 0.38
N PRO A 224 -17.04 4.71 -0.59
CA PRO A 224 -17.10 5.18 -1.98
C PRO A 224 -17.63 6.62 -2.14
N ALA A 225 -18.56 7.06 -1.30
CA ALA A 225 -19.07 8.44 -1.33
C ALA A 225 -18.02 9.44 -0.82
N GLN A 226 -17.34 9.12 0.28
CA GLN A 226 -16.29 9.96 0.86
C GLN A 226 -15.07 10.02 -0.05
N MET A 227 -14.63 8.88 -0.59
CA MET A 227 -13.55 8.80 -1.58
C MET A 227 -13.82 9.75 -2.75
N ARG A 228 -15.03 9.69 -3.35
CA ARG A 228 -15.43 10.60 -4.44
C ARG A 228 -15.36 12.06 -4.02
N GLY A 229 -15.86 12.39 -2.83
CA GLY A 229 -15.77 13.75 -2.28
C GLY A 229 -14.32 14.24 -2.12
N VAL A 230 -13.43 13.38 -1.60
CA VAL A 230 -12.00 13.70 -1.46
C VAL A 230 -11.35 13.92 -2.82
N VAL A 231 -11.66 13.08 -3.82
CA VAL A 231 -11.14 13.23 -5.20
C VAL A 231 -11.60 14.54 -5.83
N VAL A 232 -12.86 14.93 -5.68
CA VAL A 232 -13.37 16.22 -6.16
C VAL A 232 -12.62 17.39 -5.51
N ARG A 233 -12.37 17.33 -4.20
CA ARG A 233 -11.62 18.38 -3.50
C ARG A 233 -10.14 18.42 -3.90
N MET A 234 -9.50 17.27 -4.12
CA MET A 234 -8.16 17.21 -4.68
C MET A 234 -8.10 17.83 -6.08
N ALA A 235 -9.10 17.56 -6.94
CA ALA A 235 -9.20 18.18 -8.25
C ALA A 235 -9.33 19.71 -8.13
N GLN A 236 -10.17 20.22 -7.22
CA GLN A 236 -10.32 21.65 -6.99
C GLN A 236 -9.02 22.30 -6.48
N ALA A 237 -8.32 21.64 -5.56
CA ALA A 237 -7.11 22.14 -4.93
C ALA A 237 -5.88 22.12 -5.86
N LEU A 238 -5.86 21.26 -6.87
CA LEU A 238 -4.81 21.27 -7.89
C LEU A 238 -4.93 22.48 -8.81
N VAL A 239 -3.81 23.08 -9.23
CA VAL A 239 -3.82 24.05 -10.34
C VAL A 239 -4.29 23.37 -11.64
N PRO A 240 -4.75 24.12 -12.66
CA PRO A 240 -4.99 23.55 -13.99
C PRO A 240 -3.74 22.83 -14.49
N ARG A 241 -3.89 21.60 -15.00
CA ARG A 241 -2.79 20.71 -15.39
C ARG A 241 -1.85 20.26 -14.26
N GLY A 242 -2.22 20.48 -12.99
CA GLY A 242 -1.54 19.92 -11.83
C GLY A 242 -1.62 18.40 -11.79
N LEU A 243 -0.70 17.77 -11.05
CA LEU A 243 -0.53 16.32 -11.04
C LEU A 243 -1.08 15.67 -9.75
N LEU A 244 -1.68 14.50 -9.88
CA LEU A 244 -2.14 13.68 -8.76
C LEU A 244 -1.49 12.30 -8.82
N PHE A 245 -0.87 11.90 -7.72
CA PHE A 245 -0.22 10.60 -7.57
C PHE A 245 -0.97 9.77 -6.53
N LEU A 246 -1.39 8.56 -6.93
CA LEU A 246 -2.08 7.59 -6.07
C LEU A 246 -1.22 6.34 -5.88
N GLY A 247 -1.56 5.50 -4.92
CA GLY A 247 -0.93 4.19 -4.72
C GLY A 247 -1.28 3.22 -5.85
N HIS A 248 -0.53 2.12 -5.93
CA HIS A 248 -0.58 1.18 -7.05
C HIS A 248 -1.93 0.45 -7.18
N ALA A 249 -2.62 0.25 -6.05
CA ALA A 249 -3.92 -0.39 -5.99
C ALA A 249 -5.10 0.60 -6.14
N GLU A 250 -4.82 1.90 -6.27
CA GLU A 250 -5.84 2.96 -6.27
C GLU A 250 -6.07 3.48 -7.69
N THR A 251 -7.33 3.65 -8.07
CA THR A 251 -7.72 4.09 -9.42
C THR A 251 -8.87 5.09 -9.39
N LEU A 252 -8.82 6.06 -10.29
CA LEU A 252 -9.91 7.02 -10.50
C LEU A 252 -10.92 6.57 -11.56
N ARG A 253 -10.72 5.39 -12.17
CA ARG A 253 -11.63 4.89 -13.21
C ARG A 253 -13.02 4.64 -12.61
N GLY A 254 -14.03 5.29 -13.17
CA GLY A 254 -15.41 5.23 -12.65
C GLY A 254 -15.64 6.08 -11.39
N VAL A 255 -14.64 6.84 -10.95
CA VAL A 255 -14.70 7.72 -9.77
C VAL A 255 -14.74 9.20 -10.18
N SER A 256 -13.91 9.61 -11.15
CA SER A 256 -13.88 10.99 -11.66
C SER A 256 -13.41 11.04 -13.11
N ASP A 257 -14.01 11.94 -13.90
CA ASP A 257 -13.61 12.26 -15.27
C ASP A 257 -12.77 13.55 -15.35
N ASP A 258 -12.37 14.14 -14.23
CA ASP A 258 -11.64 15.43 -14.20
C ASP A 258 -10.16 15.30 -14.55
N PHE A 259 -9.69 14.07 -14.78
CA PHE A 259 -8.26 13.77 -14.92
C PHE A 259 -7.95 13.03 -16.22
N HIS A 260 -6.74 13.26 -16.73
CA HIS A 260 -6.10 12.38 -17.72
C HIS A 260 -5.14 11.44 -17.00
N LEU A 261 -5.23 10.15 -17.28
CA LEU A 261 -4.22 9.18 -16.85
C LEU A 261 -2.98 9.32 -17.74
N LEU A 262 -1.82 9.49 -17.11
CA LEU A 262 -0.51 9.57 -17.74
C LEU A 262 0.36 8.42 -17.28
N HIS A 263 1.35 8.08 -18.10
CA HIS A 263 2.33 7.06 -17.80
C HIS A 263 3.72 7.48 -18.31
N THR A 264 4.66 7.62 -17.38
CA THR A 264 6.09 7.82 -17.65
C THR A 264 6.89 7.18 -16.52
N HIS A 265 8.16 6.86 -16.75
CA HIS A 265 9.04 6.26 -15.73
C HIS A 265 8.54 4.94 -15.13
N GLY A 266 7.68 4.20 -15.82
CA GLY A 266 7.05 2.99 -15.28
C GLY A 266 5.99 3.27 -14.20
N ALA A 267 5.59 4.55 -14.03
CA ALA A 267 4.58 4.97 -13.07
C ALA A 267 3.33 5.53 -13.76
N PHE A 268 2.18 5.22 -13.18
CA PHE A 268 0.90 5.86 -13.50
C PHE A 268 0.64 7.02 -12.55
N TYR A 269 0.13 8.12 -13.11
CA TYR A 269 -0.27 9.32 -12.37
C TYR A 269 -1.30 10.09 -13.19
N TYR A 270 -1.97 11.04 -12.56
CA TYR A 270 -3.09 11.76 -13.14
C TYR A 270 -2.76 13.23 -13.35
N ARG A 271 -3.29 13.83 -14.41
CA ARG A 271 -3.20 15.27 -14.66
C ARG A 271 -4.60 15.87 -14.68
N ARG A 272 -4.83 16.91 -13.88
CA ARG A 272 -6.11 17.64 -13.88
C ARG A 272 -6.36 18.25 -15.26
N LYS A 273 -7.56 18.03 -15.82
CA LYS A 273 -8.02 18.69 -17.06
C LYS A 273 -8.06 20.20 -16.87
N SER A 274 -7.72 20.94 -17.92
CA SER A 274 -7.95 22.40 -17.95
C SER A 274 -9.43 22.72 -18.11
N ALA A 275 -9.85 23.96 -17.77
CA ALA A 275 -11.23 24.41 -17.94
C ALA A 275 -11.74 24.23 -19.38
N ASN A 276 -10.89 24.49 -20.38
CA ASN A 276 -11.22 24.29 -21.79
C ASN A 276 -11.41 22.81 -22.17
N GLU A 277 -10.61 21.91 -21.58
CA GLU A 277 -10.74 20.46 -21.82
C GLU A 277 -12.02 19.90 -21.18
N MET A 278 -12.43 20.43 -20.01
CA MET A 278 -13.67 20.04 -19.34
C MET A 278 -14.93 20.49 -20.12
N SER A 279 -14.92 21.64 -20.79
CA SER A 279 -16.07 22.14 -21.57
C SER A 279 -16.25 21.45 -22.93
N SER A 280 -15.19 20.84 -23.48
CA SER A 280 -15.22 20.17 -24.80
C SER A 280 -15.96 18.83 -24.84
N VAL A 281 -16.31 18.26 -23.68
CA VAL A 281 -17.02 16.97 -23.58
C VAL A 281 -18.55 17.14 -23.71
N THR A 282 -19.08 18.34 -23.50
CA THR A 282 -20.52 18.65 -23.57
C THR A 282 -21.11 18.72 -24.98
N THR A 283 -20.32 18.45 -26.03
CA THR A 283 -20.79 18.41 -27.43
C THR A 283 -20.27 17.15 -28.14
N ARG A 284 -20.78 15.98 -27.76
CA ARG A 284 -20.87 14.85 -28.69
C ARG A 284 -22.31 14.35 -28.69
N ASP A 285 -22.95 14.64 -29.82
CA ASP A 285 -24.31 14.29 -30.18
C ASP A 285 -24.57 12.78 -30.13
N GLY A 286 -25.84 12.46 -29.88
CA GLY A 286 -26.36 11.12 -29.63
C GLY A 286 -26.03 10.06 -30.68
N GLY A 287 -25.79 8.85 -30.17
CA GLY A 287 -25.58 7.63 -30.93
C GLY A 287 -25.75 6.39 -30.04
N SER A 288 -26.99 5.88 -30.01
CA SER A 288 -27.45 4.59 -29.47
C SER A 288 -27.06 4.22 -28.02
N GLU A 289 -27.84 4.73 -27.07
CA GLU A 289 -28.22 3.96 -25.89
C GLU A 289 -29.18 2.85 -26.33
N GLN A 290 -28.70 1.62 -26.47
CA GLN A 290 -29.54 0.44 -26.23
C GLN A 290 -28.72 -0.84 -26.00
N ALA A 291 -28.96 -1.42 -24.83
CA ALA A 291 -28.81 -2.83 -24.43
C ALA A 291 -27.39 -3.40 -24.20
N LEU A 292 -26.82 -3.09 -23.03
CA LEU A 292 -26.21 -4.12 -22.17
C LEU A 292 -27.09 -4.22 -20.93
N SER A 293 -27.85 -5.32 -20.91
CA SER A 293 -29.02 -5.63 -20.11
C SER A 293 -28.83 -5.58 -18.59
N ASP A 294 -29.94 -5.29 -17.89
CA ASP A 294 -30.23 -5.47 -16.46
C ASP A 294 -29.74 -6.79 -15.83
N ASP A 295 -29.31 -7.77 -16.64
CA ASP A 295 -28.70 -9.03 -16.21
C ASP A 295 -27.31 -8.83 -15.55
N TRP A 296 -26.54 -7.81 -15.94
CA TRP A 296 -25.18 -7.59 -15.40
C TRP A 296 -25.16 -7.05 -13.96
N ALA A 297 -26.11 -6.20 -13.61
CA ALA A 297 -26.27 -5.70 -12.25
C ALA A 297 -26.72 -6.82 -11.30
N ASP A 298 -27.55 -7.75 -11.79
CA ASP A 298 -28.03 -8.91 -11.04
C ASP A 298 -26.93 -9.99 -10.89
N ILE A 299 -26.04 -10.14 -11.87
CA ILE A 299 -24.85 -11.00 -11.79
C ILE A 299 -23.81 -10.45 -10.79
N ILE A 300 -23.56 -9.13 -10.79
CA ILE A 300 -22.65 -8.48 -9.84
C ILE A 300 -23.25 -8.49 -8.43
N GLY A 301 -24.57 -8.29 -8.29
CA GLY A 301 -25.29 -8.44 -7.04
C GLY A 301 -25.14 -9.85 -6.47
N LYS A 302 -25.42 -10.89 -7.26
CA LYS A 302 -25.28 -12.30 -6.85
C LYS A 302 -23.83 -12.70 -6.54
N ALA A 303 -22.83 -12.09 -7.17
CA ALA A 303 -21.42 -12.30 -6.87
C ALA A 303 -21.00 -11.60 -5.56
N THR A 304 -21.49 -10.39 -5.33
CA THR A 304 -21.25 -9.60 -4.10
C THR A 304 -21.94 -10.25 -2.90
N ASP A 305 -23.16 -10.78 -3.09
CA ASP A 305 -23.90 -11.50 -2.06
C ASP A 305 -23.25 -12.85 -1.73
N ARG A 306 -22.64 -13.53 -2.72
CA ARG A 306 -21.85 -14.75 -2.49
C ARG A 306 -20.57 -14.49 -1.71
N VAL A 307 -19.87 -13.39 -2.00
CA VAL A 307 -18.68 -12.96 -1.25
C VAL A 307 -19.06 -12.54 0.17
N THR A 308 -20.17 -11.82 0.34
CA THR A 308 -20.69 -11.41 1.65
C THR A 308 -21.16 -12.62 2.48
N ALA A 309 -21.79 -13.61 1.86
CA ALA A 309 -22.19 -14.86 2.52
C ALA A 309 -20.99 -15.71 2.98
N LEU A 310 -19.88 -15.70 2.23
CA LEU A 310 -18.63 -16.40 2.60
C LEU A 310 -17.82 -15.65 3.67
N LEU A 311 -17.95 -14.32 3.75
CA LEU A 311 -17.32 -13.48 4.79
C LEU A 311 -18.03 -13.60 6.15
N ILE A 312 -19.35 -13.84 6.17
CA ILE A 312 -20.14 -14.00 7.41
C ILE A 312 -19.78 -15.30 8.16
N GLU A 313 -19.34 -16.37 7.49
CA GLU A 313 -18.97 -17.64 8.15
C GLU A 313 -17.59 -17.59 8.84
N LYS A 314 -16.74 -16.60 8.54
CA LYS A 314 -15.33 -16.55 8.99
C LYS A 314 -15.12 -15.80 10.32
N SER A 315 -16.15 -15.14 10.85
CA SER A 315 -16.07 -14.35 12.09
C SER A 315 -16.32 -15.22 13.33
N LYS A 316 -15.31 -15.98 13.77
CA LYS A 316 -15.25 -16.58 15.12
C LYS A 316 -13.84 -17.09 15.46
N ALA A 317 -12.93 -16.19 15.88
CA ALA A 317 -11.85 -16.41 16.87
C ALA A 317 -10.95 -15.15 16.96
N PRO A 318 -10.32 -14.88 18.12
CA PRO A 318 -10.24 -13.52 18.69
C PRO A 318 -8.88 -12.82 18.55
N GLU A 319 -8.91 -11.49 18.44
CA GLU A 319 -7.77 -10.56 18.46
C GLU A 319 -7.54 -10.04 19.88
N ASP A 320 -6.37 -10.34 20.46
CA ASP A 320 -5.88 -9.63 21.65
C ASP A 320 -4.37 -9.88 21.79
N SER A 321 -3.49 -9.08 21.13
CA SER A 321 -2.11 -8.90 21.63
C SER A 321 -1.32 -7.70 21.06
N ILE A 322 -0.52 -7.11 21.96
CA ILE A 322 0.40 -5.97 21.83
C ILE A 322 1.66 -6.38 21.03
N PRO A 323 2.27 -5.53 20.18
CA PRO A 323 3.42 -5.96 19.38
C PRO A 323 4.68 -6.15 20.24
N ILE A 324 5.15 -7.40 20.34
CA ILE A 324 6.48 -7.76 20.83
C ILE A 324 7.42 -7.89 19.62
N LEU A 325 8.52 -7.16 19.66
CA LEU A 325 9.57 -7.07 18.63
C LEU A 325 10.38 -8.38 18.57
N TRP A 326 10.15 -9.25 17.58
CA TRP A 326 11.04 -10.37 17.29
C TRP A 326 12.05 -9.98 16.21
N ASP A 327 13.31 -10.43 16.33
CA ASP A 327 14.38 -10.11 15.37
C ASP A 327 14.46 -11.17 14.26
N LYS A 328 14.15 -10.76 13.02
CA LYS A 328 14.21 -11.59 11.82
C LYS A 328 15.62 -11.74 11.23
N ALA A 329 16.59 -10.92 11.64
CA ALA A 329 17.92 -10.93 11.07
C ALA A 329 18.66 -12.29 11.20
N PRO A 330 18.60 -13.01 12.34
CA PRO A 330 19.28 -14.30 12.46
C PRO A 330 18.70 -15.38 11.55
N ALA A 331 17.37 -15.41 11.40
CA ALA A 331 16.71 -16.34 10.47
C ALA A 331 17.10 -16.07 9.01
N LEU A 332 17.17 -14.80 8.60
CA LEU A 332 17.59 -14.42 7.26
C LEU A 332 19.08 -14.69 6.99
N ASP A 333 19.97 -14.52 7.97
CA ASP A 333 21.38 -14.89 7.85
C ASP A 333 21.55 -16.41 7.69
N LEU A 334 20.82 -17.21 8.49
CA LEU A 334 20.82 -18.67 8.36
C LEU A 334 20.27 -19.11 6.99
N MET A 335 19.21 -18.45 6.52
CA MET A 335 18.63 -18.68 5.19
C MET A 335 19.63 -18.37 4.07
N GLY A 336 20.37 -17.25 4.18
CA GLY A 336 21.43 -16.88 3.23
C GLY A 336 22.61 -17.86 3.20
N ARG A 337 22.77 -18.67 4.25
CA ARG A 337 23.75 -19.76 4.34
C ARG A 337 23.13 -21.13 4.01
N GLU A 338 21.91 -21.16 3.50
CA GLU A 338 21.15 -22.38 3.16
C GLU A 338 20.90 -23.31 4.36
N ARG A 339 20.98 -22.80 5.60
CA ARG A 339 20.74 -23.54 6.84
C ARG A 339 19.27 -23.45 7.25
N PHE A 340 18.37 -23.89 6.36
CA PHE A 340 16.92 -23.72 6.51
C PHE A 340 16.34 -24.39 7.77
N GLY A 341 16.87 -25.56 8.16
CA GLY A 341 16.43 -26.25 9.38
C GLY A 341 16.72 -25.46 10.64
N GLU A 342 17.93 -24.89 10.76
CA GLU A 342 18.29 -24.06 11.92
C GLU A 342 17.58 -22.71 11.92
N ALA A 343 17.33 -22.14 10.73
CA ALA A 343 16.49 -20.96 10.60
C ALA A 343 15.06 -21.24 11.06
N LEU A 344 14.51 -22.40 10.70
CA LEU A 344 13.18 -22.83 11.11
C LEU A 344 13.14 -23.07 12.62
N ASP A 345 14.13 -23.75 13.18
CA ASP A 345 14.26 -23.96 14.63
C ASP A 345 14.34 -22.62 15.37
N TYR A 346 15.09 -21.64 14.85
CA TYR A 346 15.15 -20.29 15.44
C TYR A 346 13.80 -19.57 15.42
N VAL A 347 13.08 -19.62 14.29
CA VAL A 347 11.74 -19.02 14.16
C VAL A 347 10.73 -19.74 15.07
N GLN A 348 10.84 -21.06 15.21
CA GLN A 348 9.95 -21.87 16.06
C GLN A 348 10.30 -21.79 17.56
N ALA A 349 11.56 -21.53 17.92
CA ALA A 349 12.04 -21.41 19.30
C ALA A 349 11.86 -20.00 19.89
N SER A 350 11.55 -19.00 19.08
CA SER A 350 11.19 -17.66 19.56
C SER A 350 9.91 -17.72 20.42
N PRO A 351 9.83 -16.99 21.55
CA PRO A 351 8.73 -17.14 22.51
C PRO A 351 7.38 -16.83 21.85
N PRO A 352 6.29 -17.57 22.17
CA PRO A 352 5.00 -17.35 21.54
C PRO A 352 4.30 -16.15 22.17
N PRO A 353 3.84 -15.15 21.41
CA PRO A 353 2.93 -14.15 21.95
C PRO A 353 1.62 -14.21 21.17
N ILE A 354 0.85 -15.28 21.36
CA ILE A 354 -0.60 -15.41 21.08
C ILE A 354 -1.09 -15.18 19.63
N GLU A 355 -0.43 -14.41 18.77
CA GLU A 355 -0.67 -14.28 17.34
C GLU A 355 0.68 -14.14 16.60
N ARG A 356 0.97 -15.07 15.67
CA ARG A 356 2.14 -14.94 14.79
C ARG A 356 1.83 -13.83 13.78
N ASP A 357 2.61 -12.75 13.78
CA ASP A 357 2.55 -11.68 12.77
C ASP A 357 2.70 -12.26 11.35
N ALA A 358 2.04 -11.65 10.37
CA ALA A 358 2.01 -12.08 8.98
C ALA A 358 3.43 -12.26 8.40
N ASP A 359 4.36 -11.38 8.78
CA ASP A 359 5.79 -11.45 8.43
C ASP A 359 6.46 -12.73 8.96
N MET A 360 6.13 -13.15 10.18
CA MET A 360 6.69 -14.35 10.80
C MET A 360 6.15 -15.61 10.15
N LEU A 361 4.83 -15.65 9.92
CA LEU A 361 4.17 -16.75 9.24
C LEU A 361 4.68 -16.91 7.81
N LEU A 362 4.90 -15.80 7.10
CA LEU A 362 5.43 -15.82 5.74
C LEU A 362 6.85 -16.36 5.71
N LEU A 363 7.71 -15.89 6.62
CA LEU A 363 9.09 -16.38 6.75
C LEU A 363 9.13 -17.86 7.11
N GLU A 364 8.33 -18.31 8.08
CA GLU A 364 8.25 -19.72 8.46
C GLU A 364 7.71 -20.59 7.33
N ALA A 365 6.67 -20.13 6.62
CA ALA A 365 6.11 -20.84 5.48
C ALA A 365 7.13 -20.98 4.35
N THR A 366 7.90 -19.92 4.11
CA THR A 366 9.01 -19.92 3.16
C THR A 366 10.06 -20.96 3.56
N LEU A 367 10.48 -20.97 4.83
CA LEU A 367 11.45 -21.96 5.35
C LEU A 367 10.93 -23.39 5.26
N LEU A 368 9.63 -23.62 5.48
CA LEU A 368 8.99 -24.93 5.33
C LEU A 368 8.99 -25.38 3.87
N VAL A 369 8.71 -24.49 2.90
CA VAL A 369 8.82 -24.81 1.46
C VAL A 369 10.25 -25.21 1.11
N HIS A 370 11.26 -24.41 1.51
CA HIS A 370 12.67 -24.74 1.23
C HIS A 370 13.14 -26.02 1.92
N SER A 371 12.56 -26.35 3.06
CA SER A 371 12.85 -27.60 3.79
C SER A 371 12.06 -28.80 3.27
N GLY A 372 11.25 -28.64 2.21
CA GLY A 372 10.44 -29.71 1.61
C GLY A 372 9.23 -30.13 2.44
N ARG A 373 8.86 -29.38 3.49
CA ARG A 373 7.69 -29.62 4.36
C ARG A 373 6.44 -28.97 3.77
N VAL A 374 6.12 -29.36 2.53
CA VAL A 374 5.13 -28.71 1.65
C VAL A 374 3.74 -28.62 2.28
N LYS A 375 3.26 -29.71 2.90
CA LYS A 375 1.92 -29.73 3.53
C LYS A 375 1.81 -28.75 4.68
N GLU A 376 2.87 -28.64 5.48
CA GLU A 376 2.91 -27.71 6.61
C GLU A 376 3.03 -26.26 6.11
N ALA A 377 3.80 -26.03 5.04
CA ALA A 377 3.87 -24.74 4.38
C ALA A 377 2.50 -24.32 3.80
N GLU A 378 1.77 -25.25 3.18
CA GLU A 378 0.45 -25.02 2.62
C GLU A 378 -0.57 -24.66 3.73
N GLU A 379 -0.58 -25.42 4.83
CA GLU A 379 -1.38 -25.09 6.01
C GLU A 379 -1.02 -23.73 6.59
N LEU A 380 0.28 -23.40 6.64
CA LEU A 380 0.74 -22.12 7.18
C LEU A 380 0.44 -20.94 6.24
N CYS A 381 0.55 -21.12 4.92
CA CYS A 381 0.14 -20.13 3.94
C CYS A 381 -1.37 -19.93 3.95
N ARG A 382 -2.16 -20.99 4.13
CA ARG A 382 -3.60 -20.85 4.34
C ARG A 382 -3.87 -20.04 5.59
N LYS A 383 -3.23 -20.37 6.73
CA LYS A 383 -3.35 -19.59 7.98
C LYS A 383 -2.95 -18.13 7.77
N LEU A 384 -1.87 -17.87 7.04
CA LEU A 384 -1.42 -16.52 6.69
C LEU A 384 -2.47 -15.78 5.84
N LEU A 385 -3.05 -16.42 4.83
CA LEU A 385 -4.14 -15.83 4.04
C LEU A 385 -5.47 -15.70 4.81
N LEU A 386 -5.61 -16.35 5.97
CA LEU A 386 -6.69 -16.03 6.90
C LEU A 386 -6.46 -14.69 7.61
N LEU A 387 -5.21 -14.26 7.80
CA LEU A 387 -4.81 -13.04 8.48
C LEU A 387 -4.59 -11.85 7.53
N ASP A 388 -3.98 -12.12 6.37
CA ASP A 388 -3.68 -11.15 5.31
C ASP A 388 -4.02 -11.78 3.95
N GLU A 389 -5.24 -11.55 3.48
CA GLU A 389 -5.72 -12.11 2.22
C GLU A 389 -5.02 -11.53 0.98
N PHE A 390 -4.35 -10.39 1.12
CA PHE A 390 -3.63 -9.72 0.03
C PHE A 390 -2.12 -10.03 0.05
N ASN A 391 -1.70 -11.05 0.81
CA ASN A 391 -0.31 -11.45 0.90
C ASN A 391 0.18 -12.13 -0.40
N ALA A 392 0.82 -11.36 -1.28
CA ALA A 392 1.36 -11.88 -2.54
C ALA A 392 2.38 -13.01 -2.33
N GLY A 393 3.18 -12.95 -1.27
CA GLY A 393 4.14 -13.99 -0.90
C GLY A 393 3.47 -15.32 -0.55
N ALA A 394 2.39 -15.29 0.24
CA ALA A 394 1.63 -16.48 0.61
C ALA A 394 0.98 -17.15 -0.61
N HIS A 395 0.41 -16.35 -1.52
CA HIS A 395 -0.12 -16.87 -2.79
C HIS A 395 0.97 -17.50 -3.65
N TYR A 396 2.14 -16.88 -3.76
CA TYR A 396 3.27 -17.49 -4.48
C TYR A 396 3.73 -18.81 -3.85
N LEU A 397 3.85 -18.88 -2.52
CA LEU A 397 4.21 -20.13 -1.83
C LEU A 397 3.14 -21.22 -2.02
N LEU A 398 1.84 -20.87 -2.02
CA LEU A 398 0.78 -21.80 -2.38
C LEU A 398 0.87 -22.28 -3.83
N ALA A 399 1.30 -21.41 -4.75
CA ALA A 399 1.53 -21.82 -6.13
C ALA A 399 2.62 -22.90 -6.21
N LEU A 400 3.73 -22.72 -5.48
CA LEU A 400 4.81 -23.72 -5.37
C LEU A 400 4.32 -25.03 -4.73
N CYS A 401 3.54 -24.93 -3.65
CA CYS A 401 2.96 -26.11 -2.99
C CYS A 401 2.01 -26.87 -3.94
N CYS A 402 1.13 -26.15 -4.66
CA CYS A 402 0.22 -26.73 -5.63
C CYS A 402 0.97 -27.37 -6.80
N GLU A 403 2.06 -26.77 -7.28
CA GLU A 403 2.90 -27.36 -8.31
C GLU A 403 3.48 -28.70 -7.85
N GLN A 404 4.04 -28.75 -6.63
CA GLN A 404 4.59 -29.99 -6.05
C GLN A 404 3.53 -31.08 -5.85
N ASP A 405 2.29 -30.71 -5.53
CA ASP A 405 1.15 -31.63 -5.43
C ASP A 405 0.52 -31.98 -6.80
N GLY A 406 1.10 -31.49 -7.91
CA GLY A 406 0.64 -31.76 -9.27
C GLY A 406 -0.60 -30.97 -9.72
N LYS A 407 -1.12 -30.06 -8.88
CA LYS A 407 -2.27 -29.19 -9.15
C LYS A 407 -1.86 -27.96 -9.97
N ARG A 408 -1.48 -28.20 -11.23
CA ARG A 408 -0.91 -27.17 -12.12
C ARG A 408 -1.82 -25.98 -12.39
N GLU A 409 -3.13 -26.18 -12.47
CA GLU A 409 -4.07 -25.09 -12.73
C GLU A 409 -4.20 -24.18 -11.51
N SER A 410 -4.37 -24.76 -10.32
CA SER A 410 -4.35 -24.04 -9.05
C SER A 410 -3.03 -23.29 -8.80
N ALA A 411 -1.90 -23.88 -9.21
CA ALA A 411 -0.60 -23.20 -9.16
C ALA A 411 -0.62 -21.91 -10.01
N ARG A 412 -1.10 -21.98 -11.26
CA ARG A 412 -1.21 -20.82 -12.14
C ARG A 412 -2.15 -19.75 -11.60
N ASP A 413 -3.28 -20.15 -11.02
CA ASP A 413 -4.24 -19.21 -10.45
C ASP A 413 -3.61 -18.45 -9.28
N HIS A 414 -2.91 -19.15 -8.39
CA HIS A 414 -2.20 -18.52 -7.29
C HIS A 414 -1.05 -17.61 -7.74
N ASP A 415 -0.26 -17.99 -8.74
CA ASP A 415 0.77 -17.10 -9.28
C ASP A 415 0.16 -15.85 -9.94
N ARG A 416 -0.97 -15.99 -10.65
CA ARG A 416 -1.68 -14.84 -11.25
C ARG A 416 -2.18 -13.88 -10.19
N VAL A 417 -2.72 -14.42 -9.08
CA VAL A 417 -3.13 -13.62 -7.93
C VAL A 417 -1.91 -12.93 -7.31
N ALA A 418 -0.82 -13.64 -7.07
CA ALA A 418 0.41 -13.05 -6.52
C ALA A 418 0.98 -11.92 -7.41
N ALA A 419 1.02 -12.13 -8.73
CA ALA A 419 1.46 -11.14 -9.71
C ALA A 419 0.50 -9.95 -9.85
N TYR A 420 -0.79 -10.14 -9.54
CA TYR A 420 -1.78 -9.07 -9.54
C TYR A 420 -1.69 -8.22 -8.26
N LEU A 421 -1.53 -8.87 -7.11
CA LEU A 421 -1.40 -8.21 -5.81
C LEU A 421 -0.10 -7.43 -5.69
N ASP A 422 0.99 -7.94 -6.26
CA ASP A 422 2.28 -7.24 -6.32
C ASP A 422 2.87 -7.30 -7.73
N ALA A 423 2.66 -6.23 -8.50
CA ALA A 423 3.17 -6.09 -9.86
C ALA A 423 4.71 -6.03 -9.95
N SER A 424 5.39 -5.73 -8.84
CA SER A 424 6.86 -5.70 -8.78
C SER A 424 7.47 -7.08 -8.47
N PHE A 425 6.66 -8.07 -8.07
CA PHE A 425 7.14 -9.38 -7.65
C PHE A 425 7.45 -10.28 -8.85
N ALA A 426 8.73 -10.51 -9.10
CA ALA A 426 9.19 -11.26 -10.27
C ALA A 426 8.90 -12.77 -10.20
N MET A 427 8.90 -13.37 -9.01
CA MET A 427 8.88 -14.84 -8.87
C MET A 427 7.60 -15.51 -9.38
N PRO A 428 6.39 -14.96 -9.18
CA PRO A 428 5.18 -15.50 -9.78
C PRO A 428 5.23 -15.50 -11.32
N ARG A 429 5.78 -14.44 -11.93
CA ARG A 429 5.95 -14.34 -13.39
C ARG A 429 6.96 -15.38 -13.89
N LEU A 430 8.08 -15.54 -13.18
CA LEU A 430 9.06 -16.57 -13.47
C LEU A 430 8.42 -17.96 -13.43
N HIS A 431 7.67 -18.26 -12.35
CA HIS A 431 7.05 -19.55 -12.15
C HIS A 431 5.95 -19.85 -13.20
N LEU A 432 5.09 -18.88 -13.52
CA LEU A 432 4.14 -18.99 -14.64
C LEU A 432 4.84 -19.30 -15.97
N GLY A 433 5.96 -18.63 -16.24
CA GLY A 433 6.78 -18.88 -17.41
C GLY A 433 7.33 -20.31 -17.46
N LEU A 434 7.87 -20.81 -16.36
CA LEU A 434 8.36 -22.18 -16.24
C LEU A 434 7.23 -23.22 -16.38
N LEU A 435 6.05 -22.96 -15.79
CA LEU A 435 4.86 -23.80 -15.95
C LEU A 435 4.36 -23.82 -17.39
N ALA A 436 4.45 -22.70 -18.11
CA ALA A 436 4.09 -22.61 -19.53
C ALA A 436 5.08 -23.40 -20.41
N VAL A 437 6.39 -23.35 -20.12
CA VAL A 437 7.40 -24.21 -20.76
C VAL A 437 7.06 -25.68 -20.57
N LYS A 438 6.74 -26.10 -19.33
CA LYS A 438 6.37 -27.48 -19.00
C LYS A 438 5.10 -27.95 -19.74
N SER A 439 4.16 -27.04 -20.02
CA SER A 439 2.94 -27.38 -20.78
C SER A 439 3.05 -27.19 -22.29
N GLY A 440 4.21 -26.77 -22.81
CA GLY A 440 4.41 -26.49 -24.23
C GLY A 440 3.75 -25.21 -24.75
N ASP A 441 3.29 -24.31 -23.86
CA ASP A 441 2.74 -23.01 -24.22
C ASP A 441 3.89 -22.02 -24.46
N ARG A 442 4.35 -21.95 -25.71
CA ARG A 442 5.51 -21.12 -26.11
C ARG A 442 5.24 -19.62 -25.94
N ASP A 443 4.03 -19.17 -26.27
CA ASP A 443 3.69 -17.75 -26.19
C ASP A 443 3.52 -17.30 -24.75
N GLY A 444 2.87 -18.12 -23.92
CA GLY A 444 2.82 -17.92 -22.47
C GLY A 444 4.21 -17.89 -21.84
N ALA A 445 5.06 -18.89 -22.17
CA ALA A 445 6.43 -18.95 -21.67
C ALA A 445 7.22 -17.69 -22.01
N ARG A 446 7.16 -17.24 -23.27
CA ARG A 446 7.85 -16.03 -23.71
C ARG A 446 7.40 -14.79 -22.96
N ARG A 447 6.09 -14.55 -22.88
CA ARG A 447 5.54 -13.35 -22.22
C ARG A 447 5.93 -13.30 -20.76
N GLU A 448 5.71 -14.39 -20.04
CA GLU A 448 5.92 -14.42 -18.59
C GLU A 448 7.41 -14.40 -18.23
N LEU A 449 8.27 -15.11 -18.96
CA LEU A 449 9.72 -15.10 -18.73
C LEU A 449 10.36 -13.75 -19.10
N ALA A 450 9.87 -13.07 -20.14
CA ALA A 450 10.32 -11.72 -20.48
C ALA A 450 9.92 -10.70 -19.40
N CYS A 451 8.67 -10.76 -18.92
CA CYS A 451 8.22 -9.97 -17.78
C CYS A 451 9.04 -10.26 -16.52
N ALA A 452 9.29 -11.52 -16.21
CA ALA A 452 10.10 -11.92 -15.07
C ALA A 452 11.53 -11.37 -15.16
N MET A 453 12.16 -11.38 -16.35
CA MET A 453 13.48 -10.79 -16.53
C MET A 453 13.51 -9.28 -16.26
N MET A 454 12.54 -8.54 -16.79
CA MET A 454 12.45 -7.09 -16.53
C MET A 454 12.28 -6.79 -15.03
N LEU A 455 11.45 -7.57 -14.33
CA LEU A 455 11.24 -7.41 -12.90
C LEU A 455 12.47 -7.81 -12.07
N LEU A 456 13.15 -8.91 -12.44
CA LEU A 456 14.34 -9.40 -11.75
C LEU A 456 15.50 -8.38 -11.72
N GLU A 457 15.59 -7.48 -12.69
CA GLU A 457 16.60 -6.39 -12.69
C GLU A 457 16.48 -5.48 -11.48
N HIS A 458 15.25 -5.27 -11.00
CA HIS A 458 14.90 -4.34 -9.93
C HIS A 458 14.39 -5.01 -8.65
N GLU A 459 14.18 -6.33 -8.68
CA GLU A 459 13.73 -7.13 -7.54
C GLU A 459 14.66 -6.99 -6.33
N GLU A 460 14.07 -6.78 -5.14
CA GLU A 460 14.83 -6.64 -3.89
C GLU A 460 15.61 -7.92 -3.53
N ALA A 461 16.83 -7.74 -3.03
CA ALA A 461 17.69 -8.86 -2.62
C ALA A 461 17.08 -9.69 -1.47
N SER A 462 16.35 -9.06 -0.56
CA SER A 462 15.60 -9.71 0.54
C SER A 462 14.51 -10.64 0.00
N ARG A 463 13.79 -10.20 -1.04
CA ARG A 463 12.73 -10.96 -1.68
C ARG A 463 13.28 -12.10 -2.54
N ILE A 464 14.40 -11.88 -3.24
CA ILE A 464 15.15 -12.95 -3.91
C ILE A 464 15.66 -13.98 -2.90
N LEU A 465 16.17 -13.55 -1.75
CA LEU A 465 16.61 -14.45 -0.70
C LEU A 465 15.46 -15.34 -0.19
N MET A 466 14.28 -14.75 0.02
CA MET A 466 13.11 -15.50 0.51
C MET A 466 12.52 -16.43 -0.56
N PHE A 467 12.28 -15.93 -1.77
CA PHE A 467 11.44 -16.62 -2.76
C PHE A 467 12.22 -17.17 -3.96
N GLY A 468 13.50 -16.83 -4.10
CA GLY A 468 14.33 -17.20 -5.25
C GLY A 468 14.86 -18.64 -5.23
N GLY A 469 14.44 -19.49 -4.29
CA GLY A 469 14.85 -20.91 -4.29
C GLY A 469 16.34 -21.15 -4.08
N GLY A 470 17.04 -20.24 -3.38
CA GLY A 470 18.51 -20.28 -3.21
C GLY A 470 19.30 -19.70 -4.39
N PHE A 471 18.64 -19.33 -5.49
CA PHE A 471 19.30 -18.70 -6.63
C PHE A 471 19.47 -17.20 -6.41
N ASN A 472 20.66 -16.69 -6.74
CA ASN A 472 20.88 -15.26 -6.84
C ASN A 472 20.22 -14.68 -8.11
N ARG A 473 20.06 -13.36 -8.15
CA ARG A 473 19.44 -12.63 -9.28
C ARG A 473 19.97 -13.06 -10.64
N ARG A 474 21.30 -13.17 -10.77
CA ARG A 474 21.94 -13.53 -12.04
C ARG A 474 21.54 -14.93 -12.48
N ALA A 475 21.57 -15.91 -11.56
CA ALA A 475 21.17 -17.28 -11.85
C ALA A 475 19.69 -17.38 -12.24
N LEU A 476 18.80 -16.59 -11.62
CA LEU A 476 17.38 -16.52 -12.01
C LEU A 476 17.19 -15.90 -13.41
N MET A 477 17.94 -14.84 -13.75
CA MET A 477 17.92 -14.27 -15.10
C MET A 477 18.49 -15.23 -16.15
N ASP A 478 19.52 -16.02 -15.80
CA ASP A 478 20.06 -17.06 -16.67
C ASP A 478 19.05 -18.21 -16.84
N LEU A 479 18.32 -18.58 -15.79
CA LEU A 479 17.22 -19.54 -15.84
C LEU A 479 16.12 -19.10 -16.81
N CYS A 480 15.68 -17.83 -16.75
CA CYS A 480 14.71 -17.28 -17.70
C CYS A 480 15.20 -17.42 -19.15
N ARG A 481 16.45 -17.01 -19.42
CA ARG A 481 17.04 -17.07 -20.76
C ARG A 481 17.12 -18.50 -21.28
N ASN A 482 17.61 -19.42 -20.46
CA ASN A 482 17.72 -20.83 -20.85
C ASN A 482 16.35 -21.48 -21.08
N ALA A 483 15.35 -21.15 -20.27
CA ALA A 483 13.99 -21.65 -20.42
C ALA A 483 13.31 -21.12 -21.71
N MET A 484 13.57 -19.87 -22.10
CA MET A 484 13.10 -19.32 -23.39
C MET A 484 13.80 -20.00 -24.58
N LEU A 485 15.12 -20.23 -24.49
CA LEU A 485 15.89 -20.91 -25.53
C LEU A 485 15.45 -22.37 -25.70
N GLY A 486 15.26 -23.09 -24.59
CA GLY A 486 14.85 -24.50 -24.59
C GLY A 486 13.42 -24.75 -25.06
N SER A 487 12.52 -23.76 -24.96
CA SER A 487 11.12 -23.87 -25.43
C SER A 487 10.93 -23.54 -26.91
N GLY A 488 11.98 -23.06 -27.60
CA GLY A 488 11.89 -22.60 -28.99
C GLY A 488 11.16 -21.27 -29.14
N ALA A 489 11.05 -20.49 -28.06
CA ALA A 489 10.35 -19.21 -28.00
C ALA A 489 11.26 -18.03 -28.42
N ASN A 490 11.94 -18.16 -29.57
CA ASN A 490 12.67 -17.07 -30.21
C ASN A 490 11.89 -16.52 -31.42
N ALA A 491 11.76 -15.19 -31.47
CA ALA A 491 11.22 -14.28 -32.49
C ALA A 491 10.35 -13.23 -31.80
#